data_AF-A0A447MW52-F1
#
_entry.id   AF-A0A447MW52-F1
#
_cell.length_a   1.000
_cell.length_b   1.000
_cell.length_c   1.000
_cell.angle_alpha   90.00
_cell.angle_beta   90.00
_cell.angle_gamma   90.00
#
_symmetry.space_group_name_H-M   'P 1'
#
loop_
_entity.id
_entity.type
_entity.pdbx_description
1 polymer ?
#
loop_
_entity_poly.entity_id
_entity_poly.type
_entity_poly.pdbx_seq_one_letter_code
_entity_poly.pdbx_strand_id
1 'polypeptide(L)'
;MDGIKTGHTSKAGYNLVASATEGQMRLISAVMGGRTYKGRETESKKLLTWGFRFFETVNPLKAGKEFASEPAWFGNTDRASLGVDKDVYLTIPRGRMKDLKASYVLNTAELHAPLQKNQVVGTINFQLDGKTIEQRPLVVLQEIPEGNFFGKIIDYIKLMFHHWFG
;
A
#
# COMPACT_ATOMS: atom_id res chain seq x y z
N MET A 1 6.28 18.50 18.81
CA MET A 1 7.22 18.32 17.70
C MET A 1 8.42 17.58 18.27
N ASP A 2 8.76 16.43 17.70
CA ASP A 2 9.88 15.60 18.15
C ASP A 2 11.16 15.82 17.33
N GLY A 3 11.10 16.71 16.33
CA GLY A 3 12.25 17.38 15.70
C GLY A 3 13.03 16.50 14.70
N ILE A 4 13.82 17.12 13.80
CA ILE A 4 14.94 16.41 13.13
C ILE A 4 16.19 17.30 12.98
N LYS A 5 16.16 18.49 12.36
CA LYS A 5 17.41 19.29 12.19
C LYS A 5 17.17 20.76 11.84
N THR A 6 17.95 21.66 12.44
CA THR A 6 18.09 23.07 12.01
C THR A 6 19.37 23.25 11.19
N GLY A 7 19.37 24.17 10.23
CA GLY A 7 20.56 24.52 9.46
C GLY A 7 20.53 25.97 9.00
N HIS A 8 21.67 26.65 9.02
CA HIS A 8 21.78 28.04 8.58
C HIS A 8 23.15 28.31 7.95
N THR A 9 23.14 28.90 6.75
CA THR A 9 24.32 29.55 6.15
C THR A 9 23.86 30.81 5.42
N SER A 10 24.76 31.79 5.27
CA SER A 10 24.45 33.05 4.56
C SER A 10 23.97 32.85 3.12
N LYS A 11 24.41 31.76 2.46
CA LYS A 11 24.01 31.39 1.10
C LYS A 11 22.70 30.58 1.04
N ALA A 12 22.38 29.80 2.08
CA ALA A 12 21.23 28.88 2.08
C ALA A 12 20.01 29.38 2.89
N GLY A 13 20.13 30.52 3.58
CA GLY A 13 19.09 31.04 4.46
C GLY A 13 18.84 30.13 5.68
N TYR A 14 17.66 30.26 6.28
CA TYR A 14 17.25 29.47 7.45
C TYR A 14 16.48 28.21 7.06
N ASN A 15 17.04 27.04 7.36
CA ASN A 15 16.47 25.73 7.04
C ASN A 15 15.99 25.03 8.32
N LEU A 16 14.85 24.34 8.22
CA LEU A 16 14.29 23.52 9.29
C LEU A 16 13.64 22.27 8.71
N VAL A 17 14.09 21.11 9.17
CA VAL A 17 13.36 19.85 9.03
C VAL A 17 12.75 19.52 10.39
N ALA A 18 11.42 19.48 10.43
CA ALA A 18 10.65 19.23 11.64
C ALA A 18 9.74 18.01 11.46
N SER A 19 9.64 17.21 12.51
CA SER A 19 8.70 16.11 12.62
C SER A 19 7.71 16.38 13.76
N ALA A 20 6.46 15.97 13.55
CA ALA A 20 5.42 16.00 14.56
C ALA A 20 4.50 14.79 14.41
N THR A 21 3.84 14.42 15.51
CA THR A 21 2.88 13.31 15.57
C THR A 21 1.56 13.78 16.17
N GLU A 22 0.45 13.22 15.68
CA GLU A 22 -0.90 13.32 16.24
C GLU A 22 -1.55 11.93 16.15
N GLY A 23 -1.74 11.26 17.29
CA GLY A 23 -2.19 9.87 17.31
C GLY A 23 -1.21 8.92 16.59
N GLN A 24 -1.70 8.20 15.57
CA GLN A 24 -0.88 7.32 14.73
C GLN A 24 -0.26 8.02 13.51
N MET A 25 -0.62 9.29 13.26
CA MET A 25 -0.15 10.04 12.10
C MET A 25 1.15 10.79 12.43
N ARG A 26 2.17 10.63 11.58
CA ARG A 26 3.42 11.39 11.64
C ARG A 26 3.58 12.22 10.38
N LEU A 27 3.85 13.51 10.55
CA LEU A 27 4.16 14.42 9.45
C LEU A 27 5.59 14.93 9.57
N ILE A 28 6.23 15.08 8.41
CA ILE A 28 7.56 15.67 8.27
C ILE A 28 7.42 16.91 7.39
N SER A 29 7.95 18.03 7.85
CA SER A 29 8.04 19.28 7.08
C SER A 29 9.50 19.65 6.87
N ALA A 30 9.84 20.09 5.66
CA ALA A 30 11.14 20.65 5.33
C ALA A 30 10.91 22.07 4.78
N VAL A 31 11.30 23.08 5.55
CA VAL A 31 11.30 24.49 5.14
C VAL A 31 12.73 24.89 4.85
N MET A 32 12.97 25.37 3.64
CA MET A 32 14.30 25.80 3.19
C MET A 32 14.31 27.27 2.80
N GLY A 33 15.44 27.95 2.95
CA GLY A 33 15.61 29.34 2.52
C GLY A 33 14.75 30.34 3.29
N GLY A 34 14.42 30.05 4.55
CA GLY A 34 13.68 30.97 5.41
C GLY A 34 14.38 32.31 5.52
N ARG A 35 13.62 33.41 5.45
CA ARG A 35 14.14 34.79 5.49
C ARG A 35 14.59 35.23 6.89
N THR A 36 14.00 34.65 7.93
CA THR A 36 14.28 35.01 9.32
C THR A 36 14.41 33.79 10.22
N TYR A 37 15.15 33.94 11.31
CA TYR A 37 15.36 32.89 12.29
C TYR A 37 14.04 32.37 12.88
N LYS A 38 13.14 33.26 13.33
CA LYS A 38 11.82 32.88 13.87
C LYS A 38 10.82 32.43 12.78
N GLY A 39 11.01 32.90 11.55
CA GLY A 39 10.14 32.57 10.43
C GLY A 39 10.16 31.08 10.09
N ARG A 40 11.33 30.43 10.08
CA ARG A 40 11.43 29.01 9.74
C ARG A 40 10.55 28.12 10.64
N GLU A 41 10.52 28.40 11.94
CA GLU A 41 9.74 27.64 12.92
C GLU A 41 8.24 27.92 12.77
N THR A 42 7.89 29.19 12.57
CA THR A 42 6.51 29.61 12.34
C THR A 42 5.92 28.98 11.09
N GLU A 43 6.67 28.97 9.98
CA GLU A 43 6.21 28.38 8.71
C GLU A 43 6.14 26.85 8.78
N SER A 44 7.12 26.17 9.39
CA SER A 44 7.03 24.73 9.63
C SER A 44 5.83 24.37 10.50
N LYS A 45 5.54 25.16 11.55
CA LYS A 45 4.36 24.95 12.40
C LYS A 45 3.07 25.11 11.59
N LYS A 46 2.95 26.15 10.76
CA LYS A 46 1.78 26.34 9.88
C LYS A 46 1.55 25.15 8.96
N LEU A 47 2.60 24.64 8.30
CA LEU A 47 2.50 23.48 7.40
C LEU A 47 2.05 22.22 8.15
N LEU A 48 2.65 21.93 9.29
CA LEU A 48 2.29 20.75 10.10
C LEU A 48 0.86 20.85 10.63
N THR A 49 0.46 22.01 11.18
CA THR A 49 -0.91 22.24 11.64
C THR A 49 -1.93 22.13 10.51
N TRP A 50 -1.61 22.65 9.31
CA TRP A 50 -2.46 22.48 8.13
C TRP A 50 -2.59 21.01 7.73
N GLY A 51 -1.49 20.25 7.72
CA GLY A 51 -1.48 18.83 7.39
C GLY A 51 -2.35 18.01 8.33
N PHE A 52 -2.19 18.16 9.65
CA PHE A 52 -3.05 17.47 10.63
C PHE A 52 -4.52 17.90 10.57
N ARG A 53 -4.79 19.17 10.20
CA ARG A 53 -6.17 19.65 10.08
C ARG A 53 -6.91 19.02 8.91
N PHE A 54 -6.26 18.86 7.76
CA PHE A 54 -6.93 18.48 6.51
C PHE A 54 -6.65 17.06 6.02
N PHE A 55 -5.71 16.35 6.62
CA PHE A 55 -5.36 14.99 6.22
C PHE A 55 -5.42 14.03 7.40
N GLU A 56 -5.62 12.77 7.08
CA GLU A 56 -5.49 11.65 8.01
C GLU A 56 -4.71 10.52 7.33
N THR A 57 -3.91 9.78 8.11
CA THR A 57 -3.24 8.57 7.63
C THR A 57 -3.99 7.34 8.12
N VAL A 58 -4.39 6.48 7.20
CA VAL A 58 -5.15 5.25 7.46
C VAL A 58 -4.33 4.01 7.11
N ASN A 59 -4.56 2.92 7.83
CA ASN A 59 -3.96 1.61 7.57
C ASN A 59 -5.05 0.61 7.16
N PRO A 60 -5.47 0.59 5.87
CA PRO A 60 -6.56 -0.25 5.40
C PRO A 60 -6.20 -1.73 5.30
N LEU A 61 -4.90 -2.06 5.19
CA LEU A 61 -4.46 -3.44 4.99
C LEU A 61 -3.12 -3.69 5.69
N LYS A 62 -3.11 -4.70 6.57
CA LYS A 62 -1.91 -5.12 7.29
C LYS A 62 -1.20 -6.26 6.56
N ALA A 63 0.11 -6.33 6.73
CA ALA A 63 0.91 -7.43 6.21
C ALA A 63 0.39 -8.78 6.69
N GLY A 64 0.33 -9.76 5.78
CA GLY A 64 -0.11 -11.13 6.10
C GLY A 64 -1.62 -11.29 6.36
N LYS A 65 -2.43 -10.24 6.20
CA LYS A 65 -3.89 -10.37 6.19
C LYS A 65 -4.38 -10.61 4.77
N GLU A 66 -5.26 -11.58 4.62
CA GLU A 66 -5.92 -11.87 3.34
C GLU A 66 -6.77 -10.66 2.92
N PHE A 67 -6.50 -10.19 1.71
CA PHE A 67 -7.26 -9.16 1.01
C PHE A 67 -8.19 -9.78 -0.03
N ALA A 68 -7.70 -10.79 -0.76
CA ALA A 68 -8.43 -11.51 -1.78
C ALA A 68 -8.01 -12.98 -1.81
N SER A 69 -8.82 -13.83 -2.41
CA SER A 69 -8.52 -15.24 -2.62
C SER A 69 -8.84 -15.61 -4.06
N GLU A 70 -7.92 -16.26 -4.75
CA GLU A 70 -8.05 -16.65 -6.17
C GLU A 70 -7.80 -18.15 -6.38
N PRO A 71 -8.43 -18.81 -7.36
CA PRO A 71 -8.10 -20.19 -7.70
C PRO A 71 -6.62 -20.32 -8.07
N ALA A 72 -5.96 -21.32 -7.49
CA ALA A 72 -4.59 -21.69 -7.82
C ALA A 72 -4.60 -23.06 -8.49
N TRP A 73 -4.23 -23.10 -9.76
CA TRP A 73 -4.23 -24.33 -10.55
C TRP A 73 -2.93 -25.10 -10.39
N PHE A 74 -3.01 -26.42 -10.43
CA PHE A 74 -1.88 -27.34 -10.35
C PHE A 74 -1.12 -27.28 -9.02
N GLY A 75 -1.70 -26.64 -8.00
CA GLY A 75 -1.14 -26.50 -6.67
C GLY A 75 -1.52 -27.65 -5.74
N ASN A 76 -0.84 -27.72 -4.60
CA ASN A 76 -1.26 -28.59 -3.49
C ASN A 76 -2.48 -28.05 -2.72
N THR A 77 -2.92 -26.83 -3.05
CA THR A 77 -4.07 -26.13 -2.49
C THR A 77 -4.86 -25.49 -3.62
N ASP A 78 -6.19 -25.50 -3.51
CA ASP A 78 -7.08 -25.04 -4.58
C ASP A 78 -7.13 -23.51 -4.74
N ARG A 79 -6.66 -22.75 -3.74
CA ARG A 79 -6.77 -21.29 -3.71
C ARG A 79 -5.53 -20.61 -3.14
N ALA A 80 -5.10 -19.54 -3.79
CA ALA A 80 -4.08 -18.63 -3.31
C ALA A 80 -4.71 -17.55 -2.40
N SER A 81 -4.21 -17.43 -1.18
CA SER A 81 -4.49 -16.30 -0.29
C SER A 81 -3.59 -15.13 -0.68
N LEU A 82 -4.20 -14.01 -1.06
CA LEU A 82 -3.51 -12.84 -1.61
C LEU A 82 -3.64 -11.64 -0.65
N GLY A 83 -2.59 -10.85 -0.55
CA GLY A 83 -2.55 -9.67 0.30
C GLY A 83 -1.32 -8.83 0.06
N VAL A 84 -0.74 -8.29 1.12
CA VAL A 84 0.47 -7.45 1.09
C VAL A 84 1.54 -8.02 2.00
N ASP A 85 2.80 -7.82 1.62
CA ASP A 85 3.98 -8.18 2.41
C ASP A 85 4.34 -7.11 3.45
N LYS A 86 3.81 -5.89 3.30
CA LYS A 86 4.01 -4.74 4.19
C LYS A 86 2.69 -4.03 4.48
N ASP A 87 2.58 -3.48 5.69
CA ASP A 87 1.45 -2.63 6.07
C ASP A 87 1.27 -1.48 5.08
N VAL A 88 0.04 -1.27 4.63
CA VAL A 88 -0.31 -0.20 3.72
C VAL A 88 -0.74 1.00 4.53
N TYR A 89 -0.02 2.11 4.40
CA TYR A 89 -0.42 3.41 4.94
C TYR A 89 -0.78 4.35 3.79
N LEU A 90 -1.94 5.00 3.89
CA LEU A 90 -2.43 5.97 2.91
C LEU A 90 -2.75 7.28 3.61
N THR A 91 -2.28 8.40 3.07
CA THR A 91 -2.64 9.73 3.57
C THR A 91 -3.69 10.35 2.65
N ILE A 92 -4.89 10.57 3.18
CA ILE A 92 -6.06 11.04 2.42
C ILE A 92 -6.65 12.29 3.08
N PRO A 93 -7.49 13.06 2.36
CA PRO A 93 -8.19 14.17 3.00
C PRO A 93 -9.06 13.68 4.15
N ARG A 94 -9.06 14.42 5.26
CA ARG A 94 -9.72 14.05 6.50
C ARG A 94 -11.22 13.85 6.29
N GLY A 95 -11.76 12.76 6.82
CA GLY A 95 -13.18 12.41 6.71
C GLY A 95 -13.56 11.68 5.42
N ARG A 96 -12.59 11.40 4.53
CA ARG A 96 -12.82 10.66 3.27
C ARG A 96 -12.56 9.16 3.36
N MET A 97 -12.18 8.64 4.54
CA MET A 97 -11.91 7.20 4.72
C MET A 97 -13.07 6.29 4.25
N LYS A 98 -14.32 6.70 4.53
CA LYS A 98 -15.52 5.97 4.11
C LYS A 98 -15.73 5.91 2.59
N ASP A 99 -15.12 6.83 1.85
CA ASP A 99 -15.23 6.92 0.39
C ASP A 99 -14.07 6.19 -0.31
N LEU A 100 -13.09 5.70 0.45
CA LEU A 100 -11.94 4.96 -0.04
C LEU A 100 -12.39 3.57 -0.50
N LYS A 101 -12.14 3.26 -1.78
CA LYS A 101 -12.40 1.94 -2.36
C LYS A 101 -11.08 1.24 -2.65
N ALA A 102 -11.04 -0.07 -2.43
CA ALA A 102 -9.91 -0.91 -2.82
C ALA A 102 -10.38 -1.92 -3.87
N SER A 103 -9.63 -2.03 -4.96
CA SER A 103 -9.80 -3.07 -5.98
C SER A 103 -8.44 -3.68 -6.32
N TYR A 104 -8.40 -4.76 -7.08
CA TYR A 104 -7.14 -5.33 -7.55
C TYR A 104 -7.24 -5.76 -9.00
N VAL A 105 -6.07 -5.93 -9.62
CA VAL A 105 -5.90 -6.49 -10.96
C VAL A 105 -4.78 -7.51 -10.89
N LEU A 106 -5.00 -8.71 -11.44
CA LEU A 106 -3.97 -9.74 -11.56
C LEU A 106 -3.10 -9.49 -12.79
N ASN A 107 -1.84 -9.89 -12.70
CA ASN A 107 -0.88 -9.81 -13.82
C ASN A 107 -1.18 -10.88 -14.89
N THR A 108 -1.77 -11.99 -14.47
CA THR A 108 -2.18 -13.11 -15.34
C THR A 108 -3.64 -13.43 -15.08
N ALA A 109 -4.33 -14.00 -16.08
CA ALA A 109 -5.74 -14.38 -15.96
C ALA A 109 -5.95 -15.51 -14.94
N GLU A 110 -4.94 -16.38 -14.80
CA GLU A 110 -4.97 -17.55 -13.92
C GLU A 110 -3.67 -17.60 -13.11
N LEU A 111 -3.75 -18.18 -11.90
CA LEU A 111 -2.59 -18.43 -11.06
C LEU A 111 -2.23 -19.91 -11.14
N HIS A 112 -1.02 -20.23 -11.58
CA HIS A 112 -0.52 -21.60 -11.69
C HIS A 112 0.59 -21.82 -10.66
N ALA A 113 0.57 -22.96 -9.98
CA ALA A 113 1.66 -23.38 -9.11
C ALA A 113 2.92 -23.75 -9.94
N PRO A 114 4.14 -23.62 -9.38
CA PRO A 114 4.44 -23.22 -8.01
C PRO A 114 4.33 -21.70 -7.78
N LEU A 115 3.66 -21.30 -6.70
CA LEU A 115 3.58 -19.90 -6.24
C LEU A 115 4.41 -19.71 -4.97
N GLN A 116 5.38 -18.81 -5.01
CA GLN A 116 6.23 -18.53 -3.85
C GLN A 116 5.55 -17.54 -2.90
N LYS A 117 5.86 -17.65 -1.60
CA LYS A 117 5.46 -16.63 -0.62
C LYS A 117 6.03 -15.26 -1.02
N ASN A 118 5.22 -14.22 -0.94
CA ASN A 118 5.47 -12.85 -1.36
C ASN A 118 5.70 -12.67 -2.88
N GLN A 119 5.42 -13.69 -3.71
CA GLN A 119 5.40 -13.53 -5.16
C GLN A 119 4.33 -12.50 -5.56
N VAL A 120 4.72 -11.50 -6.34
CA VAL A 120 3.80 -10.50 -6.87
C VAL A 120 2.97 -11.12 -7.98
N VAL A 121 1.65 -11.11 -7.81
CA VAL A 121 0.68 -11.68 -8.77
C VAL A 121 -0.30 -10.63 -9.30
N GLY A 122 -0.24 -9.40 -8.78
CA GLY A 122 -1.12 -8.33 -9.22
C GLY A 122 -0.81 -7.00 -8.54
N THR A 123 -1.77 -6.08 -8.64
CA THR A 123 -1.71 -4.74 -8.05
C THR A 123 -3.04 -4.42 -7.37
N ILE A 124 -2.98 -3.92 -6.13
CA ILE A 124 -4.10 -3.33 -5.41
C ILE A 124 -4.16 -1.83 -5.78
N ASN A 125 -5.34 -1.36 -6.17
CA ASN A 125 -5.65 0.02 -6.46
C ASN A 125 -6.52 0.60 -5.35
N PHE A 126 -6.06 1.68 -4.73
CA PHE A 126 -6.86 2.47 -3.80
C PHE A 126 -7.43 3.69 -4.54
N GLN A 127 -8.75 3.82 -4.52
CA GLN A 127 -9.48 4.84 -5.27
C GLN A 127 -10.28 5.74 -4.35
N LEU A 128 -10.34 7.01 -4.70
CA LEU A 128 -11.14 8.03 -4.03
C LEU A 128 -11.79 8.87 -5.13
N ASP A 129 -13.11 9.05 -5.07
CA ASP A 129 -13.90 9.70 -6.14
C ASP A 129 -13.67 9.10 -7.53
N GLY A 130 -13.46 7.77 -7.61
CA GLY A 130 -13.22 7.04 -8.86
C GLY A 130 -11.81 7.22 -9.44
N LYS A 131 -10.94 7.99 -8.79
CA LYS A 131 -9.54 8.16 -9.21
C LYS A 131 -8.63 7.32 -8.33
N THR A 132 -7.74 6.55 -8.95
CA THR A 132 -6.67 5.84 -8.22
C THR A 132 -5.72 6.86 -7.61
N ILE A 133 -5.60 6.82 -6.28
CA ILE A 133 -4.71 7.69 -5.50
C ILE A 133 -3.40 7.00 -5.14
N GLU A 134 -3.41 5.68 -4.96
CA GLU A 134 -2.26 4.88 -4.53
C GLU A 134 -2.37 3.45 -5.05
N GLN A 135 -1.23 2.80 -5.28
CA GLN A 135 -1.13 1.41 -5.74
C GLN A 135 -0.14 0.62 -4.88
N ARG A 136 -0.44 -0.64 -4.60
CA ARG A 136 0.46 -1.55 -3.86
C ARG A 136 0.53 -2.91 -4.54
N PRO A 137 1.69 -3.61 -4.51
CA PRO A 137 1.78 -4.97 -5.03
C PRO A 137 0.82 -5.90 -4.30
N LEU A 138 0.08 -6.72 -5.06
CA LEU A 138 -0.69 -7.84 -4.53
C LEU A 138 0.20 -9.09 -4.56
N VAL A 139 0.42 -9.69 -3.40
CA VAL A 139 1.33 -10.82 -3.24
C VAL A 139 0.65 -12.06 -2.68
N VAL A 140 1.23 -13.22 -2.96
CA VAL A 140 0.83 -14.50 -2.38
C VAL A 140 1.29 -14.57 -0.91
N LEU A 141 0.37 -14.85 0.02
CA LEU A 141 0.67 -14.84 1.46
C LEU A 141 1.30 -16.15 1.96
N GLN A 142 1.02 -17.26 1.28
CA GLN A 142 1.47 -18.60 1.64
C GLN A 142 1.97 -19.32 0.39
N GLU A 143 3.10 -20.01 0.51
CA GLU A 143 3.68 -20.77 -0.60
C GLU A 143 2.72 -21.90 -1.03
N ILE A 144 2.53 -22.03 -2.35
CA ILE A 144 1.75 -23.10 -2.98
C ILE A 144 2.70 -23.87 -3.90
N PRO A 145 3.30 -24.98 -3.42
CA PRO A 145 4.06 -25.86 -4.28
C PRO A 145 3.14 -26.58 -5.27
N GLU A 146 3.75 -27.20 -6.26
CA GLU A 146 3.03 -28.06 -7.20
C GLU A 146 2.28 -29.18 -6.48
N GLY A 147 1.06 -29.44 -6.94
CA GLY A 147 0.23 -30.54 -6.47
C GLY A 147 0.69 -31.89 -7.00
N ASN A 148 0.15 -32.95 -6.38
CA ASN A 148 0.40 -34.32 -6.80
C ASN A 148 -0.17 -34.58 -8.21
N PHE A 149 0.40 -35.56 -8.93
CA PHE A 149 0.06 -35.89 -10.32
C PHE A 149 -1.45 -36.04 -10.60
N PHE A 150 -2.19 -36.71 -9.70
CA PHE A 150 -3.64 -36.85 -9.81
C PHE A 150 -4.40 -35.51 -9.68
N GLY A 151 -3.94 -34.62 -8.81
CA GLY A 151 -4.52 -33.28 -8.65
C GLY A 151 -4.35 -32.44 -9.92
N LYS A 152 -3.15 -32.50 -10.53
CA LYS A 152 -2.87 -31.79 -11.80
C LYS A 152 -3.78 -32.24 -12.95
N ILE A 153 -4.11 -33.54 -13.04
CA ILE A 153 -5.02 -34.06 -14.07
C ILE A 153 -6.45 -33.57 -13.86
N ILE A 154 -6.94 -33.57 -12.61
CA ILE A 154 -8.28 -33.07 -12.29
C ILE A 154 -8.38 -31.58 -12.61
N ASP A 155 -7.36 -30.79 -12.28
CA ASP A 155 -7.30 -29.37 -12.60
C ASP A 155 -7.28 -29.11 -14.10
N TYR A 156 -6.51 -29.90 -14.86
CA TYR A 156 -6.51 -29.82 -16.32
C TYR A 156 -7.90 -30.05 -16.92
N ILE A 157 -8.65 -31.04 -16.41
CA ILE A 157 -10.02 -31.32 -16.85
C ILE A 157 -10.94 -30.13 -16.49
N LYS A 158 -10.86 -29.63 -15.25
CA LYS A 158 -11.67 -28.47 -14.81
C LYS A 158 -11.39 -27.22 -15.65
N LEU A 159 -10.13 -26.91 -15.92
CA LEU A 159 -9.71 -25.79 -16.79
C LEU A 159 -10.30 -25.93 -18.19
N MET A 160 -10.19 -27.11 -18.78
CA MET A 160 -10.73 -27.38 -20.12
C MET A 160 -12.25 -27.17 -20.17
N PHE A 161 -12.99 -27.62 -19.16
CA PHE A 161 -14.44 -27.34 -19.06
C PHE A 161 -14.74 -25.86 -18.83
N HIS A 162 -13.93 -25.17 -18.02
CA HIS A 162 -14.08 -23.74 -17.78
C HIS A 162 -13.90 -22.92 -19.06
N HIS A 163 -12.91 -23.23 -19.89
CA HIS A 163 -12.70 -22.57 -21.18
C HIS A 163 -13.74 -22.94 -22.25
N TRP A 164 -14.39 -24.10 -22.14
CA TRP A 164 -15.41 -24.53 -23.11
C TRP A 164 -16.77 -23.87 -22.84
N PHE A 165 -17.13 -23.71 -21.56
CA PHE A 165 -18.46 -23.26 -21.15
C PHE A 165 -18.50 -21.86 -20.51
N GLY A 166 -17.36 -21.21 -20.35
CA GLY A 166 -17.23 -19.80 -19.93
C GLY A 166 -16.80 -18.91 -21.08
#